data_AF-A0A3C0BA58-F1
#
_entry.id   AF-A0A3C0BA58-F1
#
_cell.length_a   1.000
_cell.length_b   1.000
_cell.length_c   1.000
_cell.angle_alpha   90.00
_cell.angle_beta   90.00
_cell.angle_gamma   90.00
#
_symmetry.space_group_name_H-M   'P 1'
#
loop_
_entity.id
_entity.type
_entity.pdbx_description
1 polymer ?
#
loop_
_entity_poly.entity_id
_entity_poly.type
_entity_poly.pdbx_seq_one_letter_code
_entity_poly.pdbx_strand_id
1 'polypeptide(L)'
;MKFITAQELKQCIDRNEPFQLIDTRPGDKYETCHIPGAISIPQLDMPTMLDKINTNGKVIIYCIYGIKSEQVYIYLKDKLKIKELFILDGGIYKYATEIDPSMDV
;
A
#
# COMPACT_ATOMS: atom_id res chain seq x y z
N MET A 1 -2.54 -0.05 14.89
CA MET A 1 -2.23 0.16 13.46
C MET A 1 -3.33 1.03 12.88
N LYS A 2 -3.06 1.79 11.81
CA LYS A 2 -4.10 2.58 11.13
C LYS A 2 -4.49 1.89 9.83
N PHE A 3 -5.77 1.94 9.49
CA PHE A 3 -6.31 1.33 8.29
C PHE A 3 -7.02 2.38 7.44
N ILE A 4 -7.07 2.14 6.14
CA ILE A 4 -7.86 2.89 5.17
C ILE A 4 -8.64 1.89 4.32
N THR A 5 -9.92 2.15 4.07
CA THR A 5 -10.77 1.32 3.22
C THR A 5 -10.49 1.57 1.74
N ALA A 6 -10.96 0.68 0.87
CA ALA A 6 -10.84 0.84 -0.58
C ALA A 6 -11.52 2.13 -1.07
N GLN A 7 -12.66 2.48 -0.47
CA GLN A 7 -13.46 3.67 -0.78
C GLN A 7 -12.75 4.93 -0.32
N GLU A 8 -12.17 4.94 0.88
CA GLU A 8 -11.37 6.08 1.35
C GLU A 8 -10.12 6.27 0.49
N LEU A 9 -9.42 5.18 0.10
CA LEU A 9 -8.31 5.27 -0.84
C LEU A 9 -8.76 5.84 -2.19
N LYS A 10 -9.90 5.39 -2.71
CA LYS A 10 -10.49 5.92 -3.95
C LYS A 10 -10.82 7.41 -3.82
N GLN A 11 -11.35 7.85 -2.69
CA GLN A 11 -11.60 9.27 -2.43
C GLN A 11 -10.30 10.08 -2.39
N CYS A 12 -9.23 9.56 -1.77
CA CYS A 12 -7.92 10.20 -1.80
C CYS A 12 -7.40 10.35 -3.25
N ILE A 13 -7.56 9.32 -4.08
CA ILE A 13 -7.21 9.35 -5.51
C ILE A 13 -8.03 10.41 -6.25
N ASP A 14 -9.36 10.38 -6.11
CA ASP A 14 -10.28 11.28 -6.83
C ASP A 14 -10.09 12.75 -6.46
N ARG A 15 -9.67 13.01 -5.23
CA ARG A 15 -9.38 14.36 -4.73
C ARG A 15 -7.95 14.82 -5.00
N ASN A 16 -7.12 13.99 -5.62
CA ASN A 16 -5.68 14.23 -5.76
C ASN A 16 -5.02 14.59 -4.41
N GLU A 17 -5.43 13.93 -3.33
CA GLU A 17 -4.78 14.10 -2.04
C GLU A 17 -3.33 13.60 -2.12
N PRO A 18 -2.36 14.27 -1.48
CA PRO A 18 -0.98 13.81 -1.48
C PRO A 18 -0.82 12.57 -0.59
N PHE A 19 -0.47 11.43 -1.18
CA PHE A 19 -0.07 10.22 -0.48
C PHE A 19 0.91 9.39 -1.32
N GLN A 20 1.64 8.49 -0.67
CA GLN A 20 2.42 7.45 -1.32
C GLN A 20 1.71 6.11 -1.13
N LEU A 21 1.42 5.42 -2.24
CA LEU A 21 0.85 4.07 -2.22
C LEU A 21 1.94 3.06 -2.53
N ILE A 22 2.08 2.04 -1.69
CA ILE A 22 3.15 1.04 -1.77
C ILE A 22 2.55 -0.35 -1.85
N ASP A 23 2.90 -1.06 -2.91
CA ASP A 23 2.62 -2.49 -3.06
C ASP A 23 3.74 -3.30 -2.42
N THR A 24 3.39 -4.13 -1.43
CA THR A 24 4.36 -4.93 -0.68
C THR A 24 4.44 -6.38 -1.14
N ARG A 25 3.67 -6.74 -2.19
CA ARG A 25 3.66 -8.08 -2.78
C ARG A 25 4.98 -8.34 -3.53
N PRO A 26 5.26 -9.61 -3.87
CA PRO A 26 6.31 -9.95 -4.83
C PRO A 26 6.22 -9.15 -6.13
N GLY A 27 7.36 -8.80 -6.72
CA GLY A 27 7.42 -7.89 -7.87
C GLY A 27 6.65 -8.40 -9.10
N ASP A 28 6.67 -9.71 -9.36
CA ASP A 28 5.89 -10.35 -10.43
C ASP A 28 4.37 -10.12 -10.29
N LYS A 29 3.86 -10.09 -9.05
CA LYS A 29 2.46 -9.76 -8.77
C LYS A 29 2.13 -8.30 -9.04
N TYR A 30 3.06 -7.39 -8.75
CA TYR A 30 2.90 -5.97 -9.10
C TYR A 30 2.87 -5.77 -10.62
N GLU A 31 3.77 -6.42 -11.36
CA GLU A 31 3.83 -6.32 -12.83
C GLU A 31 2.57 -6.89 -13.51
N THR A 32 1.96 -7.93 -12.93
CA THR A 32 0.72 -8.51 -13.46
C THR A 32 -0.47 -7.57 -13.29
N CYS A 33 -0.64 -7.00 -12.09
CA CYS A 33 -1.71 -6.06 -11.81
C CYS A 33 -1.37 -5.30 -10.52
N HIS A 34 -1.56 -3.99 -10.47
CA HIS A 34 -1.40 -3.19 -9.26
C HIS A 34 -2.39 -2.03 -9.25
N ILE A 35 -2.62 -1.44 -8.07
CA ILE A 35 -3.47 -0.24 -7.97
C ILE A 35 -2.75 0.92 -8.67
N PRO A 36 -3.41 1.65 -9.60
CA PRO A 36 -2.76 2.74 -10.32
C PRO A 36 -2.08 3.76 -9.39
N GLY A 37 -0.83 4.11 -9.71
CA GLY A 37 0.00 5.01 -8.90
C GLY A 37 0.73 4.34 -7.73
N ALA A 38 0.55 3.04 -7.51
CA ALA A 38 1.35 2.30 -6.53
C ALA A 38 2.81 2.16 -6.96
N ILE A 39 3.72 2.22 -5.99
CA ILE A 39 5.14 1.91 -6.15
C ILE A 39 5.40 0.50 -5.58
N SER A 40 6.09 -0.34 -6.35
CA SER A 40 6.52 -1.66 -5.90
C SER A 40 7.66 -1.56 -4.89
N ILE A 41 7.42 -2.02 -3.65
CA ILE A 41 8.45 -2.24 -2.63
C ILE A 41 8.15 -3.59 -1.96
N PRO A 42 8.57 -4.71 -2.57
CA PRO A 42 8.31 -6.04 -2.05
C PRO A 42 8.82 -6.20 -0.62
N GLN A 43 8.06 -6.91 0.22
CA GLN A 43 8.40 -7.10 1.64
C GLN A 43 9.82 -7.65 1.86
N LEU A 44 10.29 -8.55 0.98
CA LEU A 44 11.61 -9.18 1.10
C LEU A 44 12.75 -8.23 0.73
N ASP A 45 12.52 -7.31 -0.21
CA ASP A 45 13.53 -6.36 -0.71
C ASP A 45 13.50 -5.03 0.06
N MET A 46 12.42 -4.79 0.81
CA MET A 46 12.15 -3.56 1.54
C MET A 46 13.31 -3.01 2.40
N PRO A 47 14.11 -3.83 3.13
CA PRO A 47 15.24 -3.32 3.90
C PRO A 47 16.25 -2.52 3.06
N THR A 48 16.36 -2.81 1.77
CA THR A 48 17.27 -2.14 0.83
C THR A 48 16.65 -0.95 0.11
N MET A 49 15.35 -0.69 0.31
CA MET A 49 14.55 0.31 -0.41
C MET A 49 13.90 1.34 0.51
N LEU A 50 14.33 1.41 1.78
CA LEU A 50 13.76 2.30 2.79
C LEU A 50 13.88 3.79 2.41
N ASP A 51 14.89 4.16 1.63
CA ASP A 51 15.12 5.49 1.10
C ASP A 51 14.03 5.97 0.13
N LYS A 52 13.28 5.04 -0.46
CA LYS A 52 12.16 5.35 -1.37
C LYS A 52 10.87 5.70 -0.65
N ILE A 53 10.82 5.56 0.67
CA ILE A 53 9.59 5.75 1.46
C ILE A 53 9.53 7.17 2.01
N ASN A 54 8.46 7.89 1.67
CA ASN A 54 8.21 9.25 2.13
C ASN A 54 7.80 9.27 3.60
N THR A 55 8.73 9.61 4.49
CA THR A 55 8.49 9.65 5.93
C THR A 55 7.72 10.88 6.41
N ASN A 56 7.62 11.92 5.58
CA ASN A 56 6.98 13.20 5.90
C ASN A 56 5.52 13.29 5.45
N GLY A 57 5.04 12.34 4.64
CA GLY A 57 3.68 12.34 4.10
C GLY A 57 2.82 11.15 4.57
N LYS A 58 1.60 11.09 4.03
CA LYS A 58 0.70 9.95 4.16
C LYS A 58 1.25 8.78 3.33
N VAL A 59 1.50 7.65 3.96
CA VAL A 59 1.95 6.40 3.33
C VAL A 59 0.89 5.33 3.54
N ILE A 60 0.48 4.69 2.45
CA ILE A 60 -0.50 3.61 2.44
C ILE A 60 0.19 2.37 1.86
N ILE A 61 0.25 1.30 2.64
CA ILE A 61 0.81 0.02 2.21
C ILE A 61 -0.31 -0.99 1.98
N TYR A 62 -0.13 -1.87 0.99
CA TYR A 62 -1.06 -2.98 0.77
C TYR A 62 -0.36 -4.27 0.36
N CYS A 63 -1.05 -5.38 0.58
CA CYS A 63 -0.73 -6.69 0.03
C CYS A 63 -2.00 -7.29 -0.60
N ILE A 64 -2.06 -8.60 -0.84
CA ILE A 64 -3.23 -9.23 -1.49
C ILE A 64 -4.51 -8.99 -0.67
N TYR A 65 -4.49 -9.36 0.62
CA TYR A 65 -5.68 -9.34 1.50
C TYR A 65 -5.53 -8.42 2.73
N GLY A 66 -4.48 -7.60 2.81
CA GLY A 66 -4.19 -6.75 3.97
C GLY A 66 -3.52 -7.46 5.16
N ILE A 67 -3.52 -8.79 5.22
CA ILE A 67 -3.02 -9.59 6.36
C ILE A 67 -1.51 -9.45 6.58
N LYS A 68 -0.70 -9.60 5.52
CA LYS A 68 0.77 -9.53 5.63
C LYS A 68 1.28 -8.10 5.84
N SER A 69 0.44 -7.10 5.58
CA SER A 69 0.79 -5.70 5.72
C SER A 69 1.03 -5.27 7.18
N GLU A 70 0.53 -6.03 8.17
CA GLU A 70 0.76 -5.71 9.59
C GLU A 70 2.24 -5.80 9.98
N GLN A 71 2.94 -6.84 9.50
CA GLN A 71 4.37 -7.00 9.76
C GLN A 71 5.18 -5.88 9.10
N VAL A 72 4.82 -5.52 7.87
CA VAL A 72 5.42 -4.39 7.15
C VAL A 72 5.15 -3.07 7.89
N TYR A 73 3.93 -2.86 8.38
CA TYR A 73 3.56 -1.67 9.14
C TYR A 73 4.44 -1.50 10.37
N ILE A 74 4.58 -2.57 11.17
CA ILE A 74 5.39 -2.57 12.38
C ILE A 74 6.86 -2.29 12.03
N TYR A 75 7.39 -2.96 11.01
CA TYR A 75 8.76 -2.76 10.53
C TYR A 75 9.02 -1.31 10.11
N LEU A 76 8.16 -0.72 9.28
CA LEU A 76 8.30 0.66 8.83
C LEU A 76 8.11 1.68 9.95
N LYS A 77 7.18 1.44 10.88
CA LYS A 77 7.05 2.27 12.09
C LYS A 77 8.30 2.22 12.94
N ASP A 78 8.95 1.06 13.07
CA ASP A 78 10.19 0.93 13.82
C ASP A 78 11.35 1.67 13.14
N LYS A 79 11.57 1.40 11.84
CA LYS A 79 12.74 1.90 11.11
C LYS A 79 12.66 3.37 10.73
N LEU A 80 11.49 3.84 10.31
CA LEU A 80 11.34 5.15 9.68
C LEU A 80 10.53 6.14 10.51
N LYS A 81 9.91 5.69 11.61
CA LYS A 81 9.09 6.52 12.51
C LYS A 81 8.00 7.35 11.78
N ILE A 82 7.51 6.84 10.64
CA ILE A 82 6.50 7.50 9.78
C ILE A 82 5.27 7.82 10.63
N LYS A 83 4.79 9.07 10.63
CA LYS A 83 3.63 9.47 11.46
C LYS A 83 2.31 8.93 10.88
N GLU A 84 2.14 9.09 9.58
CA GLU A 84 0.94 8.79 8.82
C GLU A 84 1.11 7.55 7.95
N LEU A 85 1.28 6.39 8.59
CA LEU A 85 1.30 5.09 7.93
C LEU A 85 -0.07 4.43 8.06
N PHE A 86 -0.58 3.85 6.99
CA PHE A 86 -1.87 3.16 6.91
C PHE A 86 -1.74 1.84 6.15
N ILE A 87 -2.58 0.87 6.50
CA ILE A 87 -2.76 -0.38 5.74
C ILE A 87 -4.06 -0.27 4.94
N LEU A 88 -4.03 -0.62 3.65
CA LEU A 88 -5.26 -0.81 2.88
C LEU A 88 -6.01 -2.04 3.39
N ASP A 89 -7.17 -1.81 3.99
CA ASP A 89 -8.06 -2.87 4.50
C ASP A 89 -8.53 -3.77 3.35
N GLY A 90 -8.42 -5.08 3.53
CA GLY A 90 -8.73 -6.08 2.50
C GLY A 90 -7.78 -6.10 1.29
N GLY A 91 -6.76 -5.25 1.27
CA GLY A 91 -5.72 -5.23 0.24
C GLY A 91 -6.24 -4.93 -1.17
N ILE A 92 -5.44 -5.31 -2.17
CA ILE A 92 -5.79 -5.12 -3.58
C ILE A 92 -7.00 -5.97 -3.99
N TYR A 93 -7.26 -7.11 -3.34
CA TYR A 93 -8.44 -7.94 -3.62
C TYR A 93 -9.73 -7.15 -3.36
N LYS A 94 -9.85 -6.54 -2.18
CA LYS A 94 -11.04 -5.75 -1.82
C LYS A 94 -11.18 -4.51 -2.72
N TYR A 95 -10.06 -3.87 -3.04
CA TYR A 95 -10.04 -2.76 -4.00
C TYR A 95 -10.59 -3.17 -5.37
N ALA A 96 -10.12 -4.29 -5.93
CA ALA A 96 -10.64 -4.79 -7.20
C ALA A 96 -12.13 -5.12 -7.11
N THR A 97 -12.58 -5.80 -6.06
CA THR A 97 -14.00 -6.17 -5.95
C THR A 97 -14.94 -4.97 -5.78
N GLU A 98 -14.49 -3.91 -5.10
CA GLU A 98 -15.37 -2.79 -4.70
C GLU A 98 -15.20 -1.53 -5.56
N ILE A 99 -14.02 -1.31 -6.15
CA ILE A 99 -13.65 -0.06 -6.83
C ILE A 99 -13.38 -0.29 -8.31
N ASP A 100 -12.59 -1.30 -8.66
CA ASP A 100 -12.23 -1.61 -10.04
C ASP A 100 -12.29 -3.12 -10.34
N PRO A 101 -13.49 -3.65 -10.66
CA PRO A 101 -13.68 -5.07 -10.93
C PRO A 101 -13.02 -5.56 -12.22
N SER A 102 -12.38 -4.67 -13.00
CA SER A 102 -11.64 -5.05 -14.20
C SER A 102 -10.20 -5.50 -13.91
N MET A 103 -9.72 -5.28 -12.68
CA MET A 103 -8.39 -5.70 -12.24
C MET A 103 -8.29 -7.22 -12.09
N ASP A 104 -7.28 -7.83 -12.72
CA ASP A 104 -6.97 -9.26 -12.60
C ASP A 104 -5.99 -9.52 -11.45
N VAL A 105 -6.53 -9.71 -10.24
CA VAL A 105 -5.79 -9.76 -8.96
C VAL A 105 -5.53 -11.18 -8.47
#